data_AF-A0A7W8NEX5-F1
#
_entry.id   AF-A0A7W8NEX5-F1
#
_cell.length_a   1.000
_cell.length_b   1.000
_cell.length_c   1.000
_cell.angle_alpha   90.00
_cell.angle_beta   90.00
_cell.angle_gamma   90.00
#
_symmetry.space_group_name_H-M   'P 1'
#
loop_
_entity.id
_entity.type
_entity.pdbx_description
1 polymer ?
#
loop_
_entity_poly.entity_id
_entity_poly.type
_entity_poly.pdbx_seq_one_letter_code
_entity_poly.pdbx_strand_id
1 'polypeptide(L)'
;MSPAPIVVIGGSAGALDPLQEIASNLPRDSQSPVLVGVHIAPDYPSHPSDLLSGSGPLPTRHAQHAERLRPGRIYVALLDQHLLVDTEQ
;
A
#
# COMPACT_ATOMS: atom_id res chain seq x y z
N MET A 1 6.83 17.08 17.93
CA MET A 1 7.07 15.82 17.19
C MET A 1 6.84 16.12 15.73
N SER A 2 7.79 15.80 14.85
CA SER A 2 7.58 15.94 13.40
C SER A 2 6.54 14.91 12.94
N PRO A 3 5.74 15.20 11.89
CA PRO A 3 4.84 14.21 11.32
C PRO A 3 5.62 12.96 10.92
N ALA A 4 5.06 11.77 11.16
CA ALA A 4 5.68 10.53 10.71
C ALA A 4 5.81 10.56 9.17
N PRO A 5 6.98 10.22 8.59
CA PRO A 5 7.11 10.17 7.14
C PRO A 5 6.19 9.10 6.56
N ILE A 6 5.64 9.36 5.38
CA ILE A 6 4.87 8.38 4.62
C ILE A 6 5.78 7.73 3.56
N VAL A 7 5.53 6.47 3.25
CA VAL A 7 6.20 5.77 2.14
C VAL A 7 5.18 5.57 1.03
N VAL A 8 5.53 5.97 -0.20
CA VAL A 8 4.69 5.80 -1.39
C VAL A 8 5.44 4.95 -2.41
N ILE A 9 4.80 3.89 -2.88
CA ILE A 9 5.34 2.97 -3.89
C ILE A 9 4.41 2.96 -5.09
N GLY A 10 4.98 3.31 -6.26
CA GLY A 10 4.31 3.23 -7.56
C GLY A 10 4.85 2.05 -8.37
N GLY A 11 3.97 1.32 -9.05
CA GLY A 11 4.35 0.17 -9.89
C GLY A 11 3.44 -0.04 -11.09
N SER A 12 3.84 -0.95 -11.98
CA SER A 12 3.08 -1.36 -13.16
C SER A 12 3.34 -2.85 -13.44
N ALA A 13 3.55 -3.23 -14.71
CA ALA A 13 3.94 -4.58 -15.11
C ALA A 13 5.15 -5.09 -14.31
N GLY A 14 5.01 -6.27 -13.71
CA GLY A 14 6.07 -6.95 -12.95
C GLY A 14 6.30 -6.40 -11.53
N ALA A 15 5.51 -5.44 -11.05
CA ALA A 15 5.72 -4.87 -9.71
C ALA A 15 5.25 -5.79 -8.56
N LEU A 16 4.44 -6.82 -8.83
CA LEU A 16 3.87 -7.66 -7.79
C LEU A 16 4.93 -8.43 -6.99
N ASP A 17 5.90 -9.07 -7.64
CA ASP A 17 6.93 -9.85 -6.93
C ASP A 17 7.83 -8.95 -6.04
N PRO A 18 8.38 -7.82 -6.54
CA PRO A 18 9.08 -6.87 -5.68
C PRO A 18 8.23 -6.30 -4.55
N LEU A 19 6.94 -6.05 -4.78
CA LEU A 19 6.05 -5.55 -3.72
C LEU A 19 5.85 -6.59 -2.62
N GLN A 20 5.76 -7.88 -2.95
CA GLN A 20 5.71 -8.96 -1.95
C GLN A 20 7.00 -9.04 -1.15
N GLU A 21 8.14 -8.96 -1.83
CA GLU A 21 9.45 -8.97 -1.16
C GLU A 21 9.58 -7.79 -0.20
N ILE A 22 9.22 -6.58 -0.62
CA ILE A 22 9.19 -5.40 0.24
C ILE A 22 8.24 -5.64 1.42
N ALA A 23 7.00 -6.06 1.17
CA ALA A 23 6.00 -6.28 2.21
C ALA A 23 6.47 -7.31 3.26
N SER A 24 7.14 -8.39 2.82
CA SER A 24 7.67 -9.43 3.70
C SER A 24 8.80 -8.96 4.62
N ASN A 25 9.56 -7.96 4.19
CA ASN A 25 10.69 -7.41 4.94
C ASN A 25 10.33 -6.17 5.76
N LEU A 26 9.09 -5.69 5.73
CA LEU A 26 8.67 -4.56 6.55
C LEU A 26 8.67 -4.94 8.05
N PRO A 27 9.21 -4.09 8.93
CA PRO A 27 9.13 -4.32 10.38
C PRO A 27 7.68 -4.32 10.87
N ARG A 28 7.35 -5.24 11.79
CA ARG A 28 6.01 -5.31 12.41
C ARG A 28 5.62 -4.02 13.14
N ASP A 29 6.60 -3.27 13.62
CA ASP A 29 6.49 -2.00 14.35
C ASP A 29 6.78 -0.77 13.47
N SER A 30 6.67 -0.90 12.14
CA SER A 30 6.88 0.21 11.20
C SER A 30 6.10 1.45 11.61
N GLN A 31 6.83 2.56 11.82
CA GLN A 31 6.27 3.84 12.26
C GLN A 31 5.70 4.68 11.10
N SER A 32 5.74 4.15 9.87
CA SER A 32 5.26 4.82 8.67
C SER A 32 4.10 4.06 8.04
N PRO A 33 3.04 4.75 7.60
CA PRO A 33 2.10 4.16 6.65
C PRO A 33 2.77 3.96 5.29
N VAL A 34 2.44 2.86 4.62
CA VAL A 34 2.89 2.55 3.27
C VAL A 34 1.70 2.65 2.32
N LEU A 35 1.84 3.40 1.24
CA LEU A 35 0.82 3.60 0.21
C LEU A 35 1.31 2.96 -1.09
N VAL A 36 0.48 2.14 -1.71
CA VAL A 36 0.84 1.36 -2.91
C VAL A 36 -0.16 1.66 -4.02
N GLY A 37 0.33 2.21 -5.14
CA GLY A 37 -0.42 2.36 -6.38
C GLY A 37 0.23 1.52 -7.47
N VAL A 38 -0.45 0.48 -7.95
CA VAL A 38 0.07 -0.39 -9.00
C VAL A 38 -0.92 -0.49 -10.15
N HIS A 39 -0.47 -0.21 -11.38
CA HIS A 39 -1.27 -0.43 -12.58
C HIS A 39 -1.26 -1.91 -12.92
N ILE A 40 -2.42 -2.56 -12.79
CA ILE A 40 -2.62 -3.96 -13.15
C ILE A 40 -3.58 -4.00 -14.33
N ALA A 41 -3.29 -4.86 -15.31
CA ALA A 41 -4.20 -5.07 -16.42
C ALA A 41 -5.54 -5.65 -15.90
N PRO A 42 -6.71 -5.23 -16.43
CA PRO A 42 -8.03 -5.63 -15.92
C PRO A 42 -8.28 -7.14 -15.94
N ASP A 43 -7.59 -7.84 -16.83
CA ASP A 43 -7.64 -9.28 -17.08
C ASP A 43 -6.67 -10.08 -16.19
N TYR A 44 -5.86 -9.41 -15.37
CA TYR A 44 -4.97 -10.08 -14.42
C TYR A 44 -5.76 -10.43 -13.14
N PRO A 45 -5.89 -11.71 -12.77
CA PRO A 45 -6.77 -12.16 -11.68
C PRO A 45 -6.21 -11.90 -10.27
N SER A 46 -5.36 -10.88 -10.09
CA SER A 46 -4.73 -10.62 -8.79
C SER A 46 -5.48 -9.54 -8.00
N HIS A 47 -5.62 -9.82 -6.70
CA HIS A 47 -5.99 -8.85 -5.69
C HIS A 47 -4.70 -8.43 -4.98
N PRO A 48 -4.06 -7.31 -5.39
CA PRO A 48 -2.77 -6.90 -4.81
C PRO A 48 -2.84 -6.69 -3.30
N SER A 49 -3.99 -6.28 -2.75
CA SER A 49 -4.18 -6.18 -1.31
C SER A 49 -4.08 -7.51 -0.58
N ASP A 50 -4.74 -8.56 -1.09
CA ASP A 50 -4.70 -9.90 -0.49
C ASP A 50 -3.31 -10.53 -0.59
N LEU A 51 -2.70 -10.39 -1.77
CA LEU A 51 -1.35 -10.88 -2.04
C LEU A 51 -0.33 -10.26 -1.06
N LEU A 52 -0.34 -8.94 -0.90
CA LEU A 52 0.55 -8.27 0.04
C LEU A 52 0.21 -8.55 1.50
N SER A 53 -1.08 -8.73 1.85
CA SER A 53 -1.47 -9.14 3.20
C SER A 53 -0.94 -10.52 3.58
N GLY A 54 -0.75 -11.42 2.61
CA GLY A 54 -0.19 -12.75 2.83
C GLY A 54 1.35 -12.77 2.90
N SER A 55 2.02 -11.76 2.35
CA SER A 55 3.49 -11.75 2.24
C SER A 55 4.21 -11.24 3.48
N GLY A 56 3.57 -10.44 4.34
CA GLY A 56 4.27 -9.69 5.38
C GLY A 56 3.52 -9.53 6.71
N PRO A 57 4.18 -8.93 7.71
CA PRO A 57 3.62 -8.81 9.06
C PRO A 57 2.63 -7.65 9.21
N LEU A 58 2.58 -6.72 8.25
CA LEU A 58 1.69 -5.57 8.30
C LEU A 58 0.35 -5.88 7.63
N PRO A 59 -0.78 -5.47 8.23
CA PRO A 59 -2.09 -5.61 7.60
C PRO A 59 -2.17 -4.73 6.34
N THR A 60 -2.68 -5.33 5.26
CA THR A 60 -2.93 -4.65 3.99
C THR A 60 -4.43 -4.48 3.77
N ARG A 61 -4.84 -3.33 3.22
CA ARG A 61 -6.23 -3.11 2.77
C ARG A 61 -6.29 -2.11 1.63
N HIS A 62 -7.42 -2.07 0.92
CA HIS A 62 -7.73 -0.94 0.06
C HIS A 62 -7.87 0.34 0.89
N ALA A 63 -7.30 1.44 0.37
CA ALA A 63 -7.48 2.76 0.95
C ALA A 63 -8.96 3.16 0.87
N GLN A 64 -9.47 3.80 1.92
CA GLN A 64 -10.82 4.36 1.94
C GLN A 64 -10.76 5.89 1.81
N HIS A 65 -11.77 6.46 1.15
CA HIS A 65 -11.88 7.91 1.02
C HIS A 65 -11.96 8.58 2.41
N ALA A 66 -11.25 9.70 2.58
CA ALA A 66 -11.14 10.45 3.84
C ALA A 66 -10.58 9.64 5.03
N GLU A 67 -9.95 8.49 4.78
CA GLU A 67 -9.33 7.71 5.84
C GLU A 67 -8.05 8.36 6.34
N ARG A 68 -7.92 8.50 7.66
CA ARG A 68 -6.66 8.92 8.29
C ARG A 68 -5.60 7.82 8.16
N LEU A 69 -4.45 8.17 7.58
CA LEU A 69 -3.29 7.29 7.50
C LEU A 69 -2.78 6.93 8.91
N ARG A 70 -2.52 5.64 9.11
CA ARG A 70 -1.99 5.09 10.37
C ARG A 70 -0.69 4.31 10.12
N PRO A 71 0.34 4.49 10.96
CA PRO A 71 1.54 3.67 10.98
C PRO A 71 1.24 2.16 11.02
N GLY A 72 2.19 1.36 10.55
CA GLY A 72 2.11 -0.11 10.60
C GLY A 72 1.02 -0.69 9.71
N ARG A 73 0.71 -0.04 8.59
CA ARG A 73 -0.33 -0.48 7.64
C ARG A 73 0.09 -0.20 6.20
N ILE A 74 -0.38 -1.08 5.31
CA ILE A 74 -0.26 -0.92 3.87
C ILE A 74 -1.63 -0.57 3.28
N TYR A 75 -1.70 0.55 2.56
CA TYR A 75 -2.88 1.04 1.86
C TYR A 75 -2.68 0.86 0.37
N VAL A 76 -3.54 0.09 -0.28
CA VAL A 76 -3.49 -0.17 -1.71
C VAL A 76 -4.56 0.67 -2.41
N ALA A 77 -4.22 1.31 -3.52
CA ALA A 77 -5.19 1.98 -4.37
C ALA A 77 -6.26 0.99 -4.85
N LEU A 78 -7.50 1.46 -4.97
CA LEU A 78 -8.51 0.71 -5.70
C LEU A 78 -8.15 0.69 -7.19
N LEU A 79 -8.51 -0.41 -7.87
CA LEU A 79 -8.36 -0.51 -9.33
C LEU A 79 -9.10 0.65 -10.00
N ASP A 80 -8.48 1.19 -11.06
CA ASP A 80 -8.98 2.34 -11.83
C ASP A 80 -9.23 3.61 -11.00
N GLN A 81 -8.61 3.73 -9.82
CA GLN A 81 -8.72 4.90 -8.97
C GLN A 81 -7.35 5.45 -8.58
N HIS A 82 -7.27 6.77 -8.50
CA HIS A 82 -6.11 7.45 -7.94
C HIS A 82 -6.15 7.43 -6.41
N LEU A 83 -5.01 7.12 -5.79
CA LEU A 83 -4.81 7.33 -4.37
C LEU A 83 -4.20 8.71 -4.14
N LEU A 84 -4.98 9.60 -3.51
CA LEU A 84 -4.57 10.96 -3.18
C LEU A 84 -4.30 11.09 -1.68
N VAL A 85 -3.29 11.87 -1.33
CA VAL A 85 -3.00 12.25 0.05
C VAL A 85 -3.25 13.73 0.18
N ASP A 86 -4.05 14.09 1.19
CA ASP A 86 -4.38 15.47 1.53
C ASP A 86 -3.72 15.80 2.88
N THR A 87 -3.13 16.99 2.97
CA THR A 87 -2.50 17.51 4.20
C THR A 87 -3.39 18.47 4.97
N GLU A 88 -4.52 18.87 4.40
CA GLU A 88 -5.43 19.89 4.92
C GLU A 88 -6.73 19.29 5.52
N GLN A 89 -6.71 18.00 5.90
CA GLN A 89 -7.84 17.28 6.53
C GLN A 89 -7.73 17.21 8.05
#